data_AF-A0A3B8UB44-F1
#
_entry.id   AF-A0A3B8UB44-F1
#
_cell.length_a   1.000
_cell.length_b   1.000
_cell.length_c   1.000
_cell.angle_alpha   90.00
_cell.angle_beta   90.00
_cell.angle_gamma   90.00
#
_symmetry.space_group_name_H-M   'P 1'
#
loop_
_entity.id
_entity.type
_entity.pdbx_description
1 polymer ?
#
loop_
_entity_poly.entity_id
_entity_poly.type
_entity_poly.pdbx_seq_one_letter_code
_entity_poly.pdbx_strand_id
1 'polypeptide(L)' 'RAVLARAAQLYAERHAEADGRIPATFEMVHLAGWAPHESQQKPARRGSAKTRLADALGVTEQTGEEG' A
#
# COMPACT_ATOMS: atom_id res chain seq x y z
N ARG A 1 39.62 -2.22 -12.94
CA ARG A 1 39.25 -1.51 -11.70
C ARG A 1 39.50 0.01 -11.73
N ALA A 2 40.42 0.55 -12.54
CA ALA A 2 40.73 1.99 -12.58
C ALA A 2 39.57 2.90 -13.09
N VAL A 3 38.77 2.41 -14.04
CA VAL A 3 37.68 3.20 -14.65
C VAL A 3 36.63 3.62 -13.62
N LEU A 4 36.18 2.70 -12.76
CA LEU A 4 35.19 3.00 -11.73
C LEU A 4 35.70 4.02 -10.70
N ALA A 5 36.98 3.93 -10.33
CA ALA A 5 37.59 4.90 -9.42
C ALA A 5 37.65 6.30 -10.03
N ARG A 6 38.07 6.42 -11.30
CA ARG A 6 38.09 7.72 -11.99
C ARG A 6 36.69 8.30 -12.18
N ALA A 7 35.72 7.45 -12.50
CA ALA A 7 34.32 7.87 -12.63
C ALA A 7 33.77 8.39 -11.31
N ALA A 8 33.98 7.69 -10.19
CA ALA A 8 33.54 8.13 -8.87
C ALA A 8 34.17 9.48 -8.48
N GLN A 9 35.46 9.67 -8.76
CA GLN A 9 36.16 10.91 -8.48
C GLN A 9 35.59 12.10 -9.28
N LEU A 10 35.43 11.93 -10.60
CA LEU A 10 34.81 12.93 -11.46
C LEU A 10 33.38 13.26 -11.07
N TYR A 11 32.63 12.26 -10.59
CA TYR A 11 31.26 12.44 -10.16
C TYR A 11 31.17 13.26 -8.86
N ALA A 12 32.03 12.96 -7.88
CA ALA A 12 32.14 13.76 -6.66
C ALA A 12 32.58 15.20 -6.95
N GLU A 13 33.59 15.41 -7.80
CA GLU A 13 34.06 16.75 -8.21
C GLU A 13 32.95 17.64 -8.80
N ARG A 14 31.96 17.03 -9.47
CA ARG A 14 30.92 17.75 -10.22
C ARG A 14 29.60 17.89 -9.47
N HIS A 15 29.33 17.02 -8.50
CA HIS A 15 28.00 16.87 -7.91
C HIS A 15 27.98 16.81 -6.39
N ALA A 16 29.13 16.87 -5.70
CA ALA A 16 29.15 16.93 -4.24
C ALA A 16 28.89 18.36 -3.74
N GLU A 17 28.18 18.44 -2.62
CA GLU A 17 28.00 19.67 -1.83
C GLU A 17 29.28 20.00 -1.03
N ALA A 18 29.29 21.18 -0.38
CA ALA A 18 30.45 21.66 0.39
C ALA A 18 30.90 20.71 1.53
N ASP A 19 30.01 19.84 2.00
CA ASP A 19 30.29 18.82 3.02
C ASP A 19 30.73 17.46 2.42
N GLY A 20 30.85 17.37 1.09
CA GLY A 20 31.23 16.17 0.36
C GLY A 20 30.09 15.18 0.09
N ARG A 21 28.85 15.49 0.45
CA ARG A 21 27.68 14.63 0.16
C ARG A 21 27.19 14.85 -1.26
N ILE A 22 26.72 13.78 -1.91
CA ILE A 22 26.09 13.87 -3.23
C ILE A 22 24.57 13.75 -3.04
N PRO A 23 23.77 14.77 -3.42
CA PRO A 23 22.32 14.71 -3.32
C PRO A 23 21.76 13.70 -4.33
N ALA A 24 20.80 12.89 -3.88
CA ALA A 24 20.13 11.91 -4.72
C ALA A 24 18.64 11.87 -4.38
N THR A 25 17.81 11.90 -5.41
CA THR A 25 16.35 11.77 -5.31
C THR A 25 15.96 10.37 -5.73
N PHE A 26 15.15 9.69 -4.91
CA PHE A 26 14.62 8.37 -5.20
C PHE A 26 13.11 8.40 -5.14
N GLU A 27 12.46 7.75 -6.09
CA GLU A 27 11.03 7.46 -6.05
C GLU A 27 10.84 6.04 -5.50
N MET A 28 10.04 5.91 -4.44
CA MET A 28 9.75 4.63 -3.81
C MET A 28 8.29 4.28 -4.07
N VAL A 29 8.06 3.16 -4.76
CA VAL A 29 6.71 2.62 -4.92
C VAL A 29 6.45 1.64 -3.79
N HIS A 30 5.32 1.81 -3.09
CA HIS A 30 4.88 0.93 -2.02
C HIS A 30 3.56 0.25 -2.39
N LEU A 31 3.46 -1.04 -2.08
CA LEU A 31 2.24 -1.81 -2.24
C LEU A 31 1.94 -2.55 -0.94
N ALA A 32 0.71 -2.42 -0.46
CA ALA A 32 0.17 -3.24 0.60
C ALA A 32 -0.98 -4.07 0.04
N GLY A 33 -1.06 -5.34 0.45
CA GLY A 33 -2.12 -6.26 0.04
C GLY A 33 -2.47 -7.22 1.17
N TRP A 34 -3.67 -7.78 1.13
CA TRP A 34 -4.12 -8.80 2.06
C TRP A 34 -4.20 -10.14 1.36
N ALA A 35 -3.69 -11.18 2.02
CA ALA A 35 -3.91 -12.56 1.62
C ALA A 35 -5.06 -13.16 2.45
N PRO A 36 -5.90 -14.03 1.88
CA PRO A 36 -6.88 -14.79 2.66
C PRO A 36 -6.17 -15.60 3.75
N HIS A 37 -6.65 -15.53 4.98
CA HIS A 37 -6.21 -16.42 6.06
C HIS A 37 -7.08 -17.68 6.07
N GLU A 38 -6.55 -18.83 6.47
CA GLU A 38 -7.32 -20.08 6.52
C GLU A 38 -8.55 -20.00 7.45
N SER A 39 -8.46 -19.19 8.50
CA SER A 39 -9.59 -18.94 9.41
C SER A 39 -10.64 -17.95 8.85
N GLN A 40 -10.46 -17.47 7.61
CA GLN A 40 -11.44 -16.60 6.96
C GLN A 40 -12.77 -17.34 6.86
N GLN A 41 -13.83 -16.75 7.45
CA GLN A 41 -15.17 -17.32 7.35
C GLN A 41 -15.61 -17.34 5.89
N LYS A 42 -16.14 -18.49 5.46
CA LYS A 42 -16.76 -18.63 4.14
C LYS A 42 -18.07 -17.84 4.11
N PRO A 43 -18.41 -17.19 2.98
CA PRO A 43 -19.71 -16.57 2.82
C PRO A 43 -20.83 -17.55 3.12
N ALA A 44 -21.83 -17.11 3.88
CA ALA A 44 -23.02 -17.90 4.14
C ALA A 44 -23.83 -18.10 2.84
N ARG A 45 -24.66 -19.15 2.80
CA ARG A 45 -25.56 -19.40 1.66
C ARG A 45 -26.51 -18.21 1.50
N ARG A 46 -26.72 -17.75 0.27
CA ARG A 46 -27.73 -16.71 -0.02
C ARG A 46 -29.08 -17.12 0.59
N GLY A 47 -29.73 -16.19 1.29
CA GLY A 47 -31.02 -16.41 1.96
C GLY A 47 -30.95 -17.15 3.29
N SER A 48 -29.77 -17.47 3.83
CA SER A 48 -29.66 -18.15 5.14
C SER A 48 -29.66 -17.23 6.36
N ALA A 49 -30.01 -15.95 6.19
CA ALA A 49 -30.06 -15.00 7.30
C ALA A 49 -31.20 -15.37 8.27
N LYS A 50 -30.89 -15.46 9.56
CA LYS A 50 -31.87 -15.74 10.63
C LYS A 50 -32.35 -14.48 11.36
N THR A 51 -31.60 -13.39 11.24
CA THR A 51 -31.84 -12.12 11.95
C THR A 51 -31.44 -10.98 11.02
N ARG A 52 -32.14 -9.84 11.09
CA ARG A 52 -31.82 -8.67 10.28
C ARG A 52 -30.65 -7.92 10.90
N LEU A 53 -29.76 -7.39 10.05
CA LEU A 53 -28.63 -6.59 10.51
C LEU A 53 -29.09 -5.26 11.14
N ALA A 54 -30.15 -4.66 10.59
CA ALA A 54 -30.79 -3.46 11.11
C ALA A 54 -31.21 -3.61 12.59
N ASP A 55 -31.82 -4.75 12.94
CA ASP A 55 -32.22 -5.06 14.32
C ASP A 55 -31.00 -5.16 15.25
N ALA A 56 -29.91 -5.80 14.78
CA ALA A 56 -28.69 -5.96 15.57
C ALA A 56 -27.94 -4.63 15.79
N LEU A 57 -28.01 -3.71 14.82
CA LEU A 57 -27.34 -2.42 14.86
C LEU A 57 -28.23 -1.29 15.41
N GLY A 58 -29.53 -1.52 15.61
CA GLY A 58 -30.48 -0.51 16.06
C GLY A 58 -30.72 0.62 15.05
N VAL A 59 -30.57 0.34 13.76
CA VAL A 59 -30.66 1.33 12.67
C VAL A 59 -31.79 1.00 11.72
N THR A 60 -32.36 2.01 11.08
CA THR A 60 -33.32 1.82 9.97
C THR A 60 -32.60 1.28 8.74
N GLU A 61 -33.14 0.24 8.13
CA GLU A 61 -32.60 -0.37 6.91
C GLU A 61 -32.73 0.59 5.72
N GLN A 62 -31.65 0.74 4.94
CA GLN A 62 -31.65 1.49 3.69
C GLN A 62 -31.72 0.50 2.53
N THR A 63 -32.86 0.43 1.86
CA THR A 63 -33.02 -0.36 0.63
C THR A 63 -32.40 0.42 -0.53
N GLY A 64 -31.43 -0.15 -1.23
CA GLY A 64 -30.74 0.49 -2.37
C GLY A 64 -31.58 0.64 -3.64
N GLU A 65 -32.90 0.80 -3.53
CA GLU A 65 -33.85 0.95 -4.65
C GLU A 65 -34.07 2.40 -5.08
N GLU A 66 -33.49 3.38 -4.38
CA GLU A 66 -33.48 4.77 -4.83
C GLU A 66 -32.25 5.04 -5.70
N GLY A 67 -32.42 4.80 -6.99
CA GLY A 67 -31.54 5.17 -8.10
C GLY A 67 -32.33 5.28 -9.40
#